data_AF-A0A935U1Z7-F1
#
_entry.id   AF-A0A935U1Z7-F1
#
_cell.length_a   1.000
_cell.length_b   1.000
_cell.length_c   1.000
_cell.angle_alpha   90.00
_cell.angle_beta   90.00
_cell.angle_gamma   90.00
#
_symmetry.space_group_name_H-M   'P 1'
#
loop_
_entity.id
_entity.type
_entity.pdbx_description
1 polymer ?
#
loop_
_entity_poly.entity_id
_entity_poly.type
_entity_poly.pdbx_seq_one_letter_code
_entity_poly.pdbx_strand_id
1 'polypeptide(L)'
;MARAAPRTRWRTWRAAAPAPPAPGLRRAPRSTPRSCEARPYIKVAAGNAVKDSKVTIIDGKVVTILADPGAKLDRDGDGQILEIRSPTTDVKIYDLEITGASGATDADAIILTPNGGTPS
;
A
#
# COMPACT_ATOMS: atom_id res chain seq x y z
N MET A 1 -92.57 -10.64 1.56
CA MET A 1 -92.04 -11.26 2.79
C MET A 1 -90.53 -11.05 2.84
N ALA A 2 -90.02 -10.57 3.97
CA ALA A 2 -88.67 -10.03 4.15
C ALA A 2 -87.57 -11.09 4.31
N ARG A 3 -86.33 -10.75 3.95
CA ARG A 3 -85.14 -10.99 4.79
C ARG A 3 -83.95 -10.11 4.36
N ALA A 4 -83.17 -9.74 5.37
CA ALA A 4 -82.36 -8.53 5.50
C ALA A 4 -81.04 -8.50 4.71
N ALA A 5 -80.58 -7.27 4.42
CA ALA A 5 -79.22 -6.94 4.00
C ALA A 5 -78.27 -6.80 5.21
N PRO A 6 -76.95 -6.93 5.00
CA PRO A 6 -75.99 -6.14 5.75
C PRO A 6 -75.07 -5.30 4.87
N ARG A 7 -74.68 -4.18 5.47
CA ARG A 7 -74.00 -3.00 4.94
C ARG A 7 -72.49 -3.21 5.01
N THR A 8 -71.73 -2.82 3.98
CA THR A 8 -70.34 -2.39 4.20
C THR A 8 -69.98 -1.21 3.29
N ARG A 9 -69.71 -0.09 3.95
CA ARG A 9 -69.49 1.25 3.43
C ARG A 9 -67.98 1.45 3.23
N TRP A 10 -67.51 1.38 1.99
CA TRP A 10 -66.17 1.86 1.63
C TRP A 10 -66.25 3.38 1.44
N ARG A 11 -65.76 4.15 2.44
CA ARG A 11 -65.47 5.57 2.23
C ARG A 11 -63.97 5.75 2.04
N THR A 12 -63.67 6.32 0.89
CA THR A 12 -62.40 6.87 0.44
C THR A 12 -61.76 7.75 1.51
N TRP A 13 -60.51 7.43 1.84
CA TRP A 13 -59.66 8.29 2.66
C TRP A 13 -59.18 9.48 1.83
N ARG A 14 -59.37 10.67 2.38
CA ARG A 14 -58.96 11.97 1.87
C ARG A 14 -57.43 12.05 1.84
N ALA A 15 -56.85 12.49 0.72
CA ALA A 15 -55.41 12.69 0.55
C ALA A 15 -54.88 13.71 1.59
N ALA A 16 -53.84 13.33 2.32
CA ALA A 16 -53.05 14.24 3.15
C ALA A 16 -52.06 15.01 2.26
N ALA A 17 -51.94 16.32 2.46
CA ALA A 17 -51.00 17.18 1.74
C ALA A 17 -49.54 16.77 2.00
N PRO A 18 -48.61 16.96 1.04
CA PRO A 18 -47.20 16.64 1.25
C PRO A 18 -46.55 17.62 2.24
N ALA A 19 -45.78 17.07 3.18
CA ALA A 19 -45.00 17.82 4.15
C ALA A 19 -43.88 18.64 3.47
N PRO A 20 -43.47 19.80 4.04
CA PRO A 20 -42.36 20.58 3.49
C PRO A 20 -41.02 19.84 3.66
N PRO A 21 -40.05 20.04 2.72
CA PRO A 21 -38.74 19.43 2.83
C PRO A 21 -37.96 19.98 4.02
N ALA A 22 -37.31 19.09 4.77
CA ALA A 22 -36.50 19.42 5.94
C ALA A 22 -35.30 20.33 5.56
N PRO A 23 -34.99 21.37 6.35
CA PRO A 23 -33.85 22.23 6.09
C PRO A 23 -32.53 21.59 6.57
N GLY A 24 -31.55 21.53 5.67
CA GLY A 24 -30.13 21.75 6.03
C GLY A 24 -29.34 20.58 6.62
N LEU A 25 -29.19 19.47 5.90
CA LEU A 25 -27.99 18.65 6.06
C LEU A 25 -26.81 19.38 5.41
N ARG A 26 -26.13 20.22 6.20
CA ARG A 26 -24.74 20.60 5.91
C ARG A 26 -23.99 19.30 5.66
N ARG A 27 -23.69 19.00 4.39
CA ARG A 27 -22.76 17.92 4.06
C ARG A 27 -21.47 18.25 4.80
N ALA A 28 -21.16 17.48 5.83
CA ALA A 28 -19.80 17.42 6.33
C ALA A 28 -18.90 17.23 5.10
N PRO A 29 -17.78 17.97 4.95
CA PRO A 29 -16.81 17.61 3.95
C PRO A 29 -16.50 16.14 4.20
N ARG A 30 -16.82 15.30 3.22
CA ARG A 30 -16.43 13.90 3.24
C ARG A 30 -14.92 13.97 3.38
N SER A 31 -14.42 13.72 4.58
CA SER A 31 -13.02 13.43 4.82
C SER A 31 -12.75 12.23 3.94
N THR A 32 -12.31 12.47 2.71
CA THR A 32 -11.51 11.49 2.01
C THR A 32 -10.47 11.10 3.04
N PRO A 33 -10.35 9.81 3.44
CA PRO A 33 -9.11 9.42 4.05
C PRO A 33 -8.07 9.88 3.03
N ARG A 34 -7.23 10.85 3.42
CA ARG A 34 -5.94 10.99 2.73
C ARG A 34 -5.43 9.57 2.77
N SER A 35 -5.30 8.94 1.61
CA SER A 35 -4.62 7.67 1.51
C SER A 35 -3.39 7.86 2.36
N CYS A 36 -3.33 7.19 3.51
CA CYS A 36 -2.11 7.11 4.29
C CYS A 36 -1.20 6.44 3.29
N GLU A 37 -0.43 7.22 2.53
CA GLU A 37 0.21 6.76 1.31
C GLU A 37 0.98 5.51 1.70
N ALA A 38 0.48 4.35 1.29
CA ALA A 38 1.07 3.08 1.64
C ALA A 38 2.43 3.10 0.95
N ARG A 39 3.46 3.45 1.71
CA ARG A 39 4.83 3.49 1.20
C ARG A 39 5.11 2.11 0.64
N PRO A 40 5.63 2.00 -0.58
CA PRO A 40 5.84 0.70 -1.17
C PRO A 40 6.81 -0.07 -0.27
N TYR A 41 6.37 -1.23 0.21
CA TYR A 41 7.17 -2.12 1.02
C TYR A 41 7.33 -3.47 0.34
N ILE A 42 8.50 -4.06 0.52
CA ILE A 42 8.84 -5.39 0.03
C ILE A 42 8.95 -6.28 1.26
N LYS A 43 8.17 -7.36 1.30
CA LYS A 43 8.30 -8.37 2.35
C LYS A 43 9.16 -9.54 1.85
N VAL A 44 10.23 -9.87 2.56
CA VAL A 44 11.08 -11.03 2.26
C VAL A 44 10.79 -12.11 3.29
N ALA A 45 10.25 -13.24 2.84
CA ALA A 45 9.91 -14.36 3.71
C ALA A 45 11.16 -15.17 4.09
N ALA A 46 11.17 -15.67 5.32
CA ALA A 46 12.17 -16.63 5.76
C ALA A 46 11.87 -18.03 5.18
N GLY A 47 12.89 -18.88 5.15
CA GLY A 47 12.74 -20.30 4.79
C GLY A 47 13.55 -20.74 3.58
N ASN A 48 14.01 -19.81 2.74
CA ASN A 48 15.04 -20.01 1.71
C ASN A 48 15.66 -18.66 1.32
N ALA A 49 16.89 -18.69 0.81
CA ALA A 49 17.51 -17.49 0.25
C ALA A 49 16.77 -17.07 -1.03
N VAL A 50 16.41 -15.79 -1.13
CA VAL A 50 15.98 -15.18 -2.38
C VAL A 50 17.20 -15.06 -3.26
N LYS A 51 17.24 -15.87 -4.32
CA LYS A 51 18.35 -15.89 -5.28
C LYS A 51 18.10 -14.85 -6.36
N ASP A 52 19.04 -13.94 -6.54
CA ASP A 52 19.03 -12.97 -7.64
C ASP A 52 20.29 -13.11 -8.49
N SER A 53 20.13 -12.97 -9.80
CA SER A 53 21.23 -13.00 -10.78
C SER A 53 21.55 -11.61 -11.33
N LYS A 54 20.76 -10.59 -10.98
CA LYS A 54 20.90 -9.21 -11.47
C LYS A 54 21.00 -8.23 -10.32
N VAL A 55 21.62 -7.08 -10.56
CA VAL A 55 21.69 -6.03 -9.52
C VAL A 55 20.28 -5.46 -9.31
N THR A 56 19.86 -5.36 -8.06
CA THR A 56 18.62 -4.67 -7.70
C THR A 56 18.90 -3.18 -7.64
N ILE A 57 18.26 -2.40 -8.52
CA ILE A 57 18.44 -0.94 -8.59
C ILE A 57 17.20 -0.24 -8.06
N ILE A 58 17.38 0.59 -7.03
CA ILE A 58 16.34 1.48 -6.50
C ILE A 58 16.69 2.90 -6.90
N ASP A 59 15.86 3.49 -7.76
CA ASP A 59 16.07 4.83 -8.31
C ASP A 59 14.83 5.72 -8.14
N GLY A 60 15.01 6.86 -7.48
CA GLY A 60 14.01 7.89 -7.23
C GLY A 60 12.82 7.46 -6.37
N LYS A 61 12.97 6.42 -5.53
CA LYS A 61 11.84 5.81 -4.79
C LYS A 61 12.08 5.74 -3.29
N VAL A 62 11.01 5.87 -2.52
CA VAL A 62 11.01 5.58 -1.08
C VAL A 62 10.53 4.15 -0.87
N VAL A 63 11.40 3.25 -0.41
CA VAL A 63 11.09 1.81 -0.27
C VAL A 63 11.44 1.32 1.14
N THR A 64 10.59 0.48 1.71
CA THR A 64 10.89 -0.23 2.96
C THR A 64 10.93 -1.74 2.72
N ILE A 65 12.06 -2.36 3.04
CA ILE A 65 12.25 -3.81 2.96
C ILE A 65 12.11 -4.39 4.36
N LEU A 66 11.09 -5.23 4.55
CA LEU A 66 10.79 -5.92 5.79
C LEU A 66 11.11 -7.41 5.60
N ALA A 67 12.17 -7.89 6.23
CA ALA A 67 12.53 -9.29 6.19
C ALA A 67 12.00 -10.01 7.42
N ASP A 68 11.51 -11.24 7.25
CA ASP A 68 11.30 -12.13 8.38
C ASP A 68 12.68 -12.56 8.95
N PRO A 69 12.80 -12.88 10.25
CA PRO A 69 14.07 -13.29 10.84
C PRO A 69 14.72 -14.46 10.10
N GLY A 70 15.98 -14.30 9.70
CA GLY A 70 16.72 -15.31 8.93
C GLY A 70 16.43 -15.31 7.43
N ALA A 71 15.68 -14.33 6.92
CA ALA A 71 15.55 -14.08 5.49
C ALA A 71 16.90 -13.66 4.89
N LYS A 72 17.21 -14.20 3.71
CA LYS A 72 18.48 -13.94 3.02
C LYS A 72 18.22 -13.50 1.58
N LEU A 73 18.92 -12.46 1.15
CA LEU A 73 19.09 -12.11 -0.25
C LEU A 73 20.47 -12.57 -0.68
N ASP A 74 20.52 -13.55 -1.58
CA ASP A 74 21.77 -14.17 -2.00
C ASP A 74 21.95 -14.01 -3.50
N ARG A 75 23.07 -13.39 -3.90
CA ARG A 75 23.38 -13.18 -5.30
C ARG A 75 24.09 -14.40 -5.87
N ASP A 76 23.58 -14.88 -7.01
CA ASP A 76 24.18 -15.96 -7.78
C ASP A 76 24.95 -15.36 -8.96
N GLY A 77 26.13 -14.79 -8.66
CA GLY A 77 27.02 -14.17 -9.64
C GLY A 77 27.81 -13.01 -9.06
N ASP A 78 28.82 -12.56 -9.82
CA ASP A 78 29.70 -11.50 -9.35
C ASP A 78 29.03 -10.11 -9.42
N GLY A 79 29.53 -9.21 -8.57
CA GLY A 79 29.17 -7.80 -8.54
C GLY A 79 28.21 -7.41 -7.42
N GLN A 80 27.72 -6.18 -7.55
CA GLN A 80 26.88 -5.50 -6.56
C GLN A 80 25.50 -6.18 -6.46
N ILE A 81 24.95 -6.23 -5.25
CA ILE A 81 23.63 -6.83 -5.00
C ILE A 81 22.56 -5.75 -5.06
N LEU A 82 22.77 -4.66 -4.34
CA LEU A 82 21.83 -3.56 -4.23
C LEU A 82 22.52 -2.24 -4.60
N GLU A 83 21.89 -1.50 -5.51
CA GLU A 83 22.34 -0.18 -5.91
C GLU A 83 21.24 0.84 -5.67
N ILE A 84 21.57 1.88 -4.89
CA ILE A 84 20.66 2.96 -4.53
C ILE A 84 21.11 4.19 -5.30
N ARG A 85 20.26 4.65 -6.22
CA ARG A 85 20.50 5.79 -7.10
C ARG A 85 19.53 6.93 -6.77
N SER A 86 19.90 8.14 -7.16
CA SER A 86 19.13 9.39 -7.00
C SER A 86 19.05 9.94 -5.56
N PRO A 87 19.10 11.27 -5.39
CA PRO A 87 19.08 11.93 -4.08
C PRO A 87 17.68 11.93 -3.44
N THR A 88 16.64 11.58 -4.19
CA THR A 88 15.26 11.50 -3.70
C THR A 88 14.88 10.08 -3.23
N THR A 89 15.85 9.17 -3.19
CA THR A 89 15.66 7.77 -2.79
C THR A 89 15.86 7.62 -1.29
N ASP A 90 14.93 6.94 -0.61
CA ASP A 90 15.00 6.62 0.81
C ASP A 90 14.70 5.13 0.98
N VAL A 91 15.70 4.36 1.44
CA VAL A 91 15.60 2.91 1.59
C VAL A 91 15.81 2.55 3.04
N LYS A 92 14.86 1.79 3.58
CA LYS A 92 14.95 1.20 4.93
C LYS A 92 14.92 -0.30 4.82
N ILE A 93 15.90 -0.99 5.41
CA ILE A 93 16.00 -2.44 5.40
C ILE A 93 16.01 -2.93 6.84
N TYR A 94 15.13 -3.88 7.15
CA TYR A 94 15.00 -4.46 8.48
C TYR A 94 15.20 -5.97 8.40
N ASP A 95 16.09 -6.48 9.26
CA ASP A 95 16.32 -7.92 9.53
C ASP A 95 16.80 -8.78 8.34
N LEU A 96 17.14 -8.17 7.20
CA LEU A 96 17.61 -8.87 6.00
C LEU A 96 19.12 -9.19 6.07
N GLU A 97 19.48 -10.44 5.84
CA GLU A 97 20.86 -10.84 5.56
C GLU A 97 21.13 -10.73 4.04
N ILE A 98 22.28 -10.17 3.65
CA ILE A 98 22.69 -10.00 2.26
C ILE A 98 24.02 -10.75 2.03
N THR A 99 24.05 -11.67 1.07
CA THR A 99 25.21 -12.52 0.76
C THR A 99 25.48 -12.65 -0.74
N GLY A 100 26.67 -13.13 -1.12
CA GLY A 100 26.98 -13.43 -2.52
C GLY A 100 27.54 -12.26 -3.34
N ALA A 101 28.05 -11.20 -2.70
CA ALA A 101 28.70 -10.07 -3.39
C ALA A 101 30.16 -10.41 -3.80
N SER A 102 30.39 -11.57 -4.43
CA SER A 102 31.70 -11.95 -4.92
C SER A 102 32.11 -11.11 -6.13
N GLY A 103 33.41 -10.97 -6.40
CA GLY A 103 33.92 -10.37 -7.64
C GLY A 103 33.54 -8.90 -7.90
N ALA A 104 32.97 -8.19 -6.92
CA ALA A 104 32.67 -6.77 -7.03
C ALA A 104 33.99 -5.97 -7.01
N THR A 105 34.26 -5.22 -8.08
CA THR A 105 35.51 -4.46 -8.29
C THR A 105 35.76 -3.39 -7.22
N ASP A 106 34.70 -2.94 -6.54
CA ASP A 106 34.71 -1.94 -5.46
C ASP A 106 34.37 -2.53 -4.08
N ALA A 107 34.42 -3.86 -3.92
CA ALA A 107 34.24 -4.66 -2.69
C ALA A 107 32.88 -4.55 -1.95
N ASP A 108 32.06 -3.54 -2.22
CA ASP A 108 30.81 -3.34 -1.51
C ASP A 108 29.64 -4.10 -2.14
N ALA A 109 28.91 -4.84 -1.29
CA ALA A 109 27.67 -5.52 -1.66
C ALA A 109 26.52 -4.56 -1.98
N ILE A 110 26.56 -3.38 -1.35
CA ILE A 110 25.55 -2.33 -1.47
C ILE A 110 26.26 -1.05 -1.89
N ILE A 111 25.90 -0.51 -3.05
CA ILE A 111 26.42 0.78 -3.52
C ILE A 111 25.37 1.85 -3.34
N LEU A 112 25.78 2.92 -2.66
CA LEU A 112 25.06 4.18 -2.59
C LEU A 112 25.72 5.11 -3.61
N THR A 113 25.07 5.35 -4.74
CA THR A 113 25.55 6.30 -5.73
C THR A 113 24.88 7.64 -5.49
N PRO A 114 25.57 8.58 -4.83
CA PRO A 114 25.02 9.91 -4.67
C PRO A 114 25.07 10.69 -5.99
N ASN A 115 24.04 11.47 -6.28
CA ASN A 115 24.11 12.51 -7.31
C ASN A 115 24.90 13.74 -6.81
N GLY A 116 26.14 13.54 -6.33
CA GLY A 116 27.07 14.63 -6.00
C GLY A 116 27.34 14.91 -4.51
N GLY A 117 27.16 13.95 -3.60
CA GLY A 117 27.56 14.11 -2.19
C GLY A 117 27.89 12.78 -1.53
N THR A 118 29.05 12.62 -0.90
CA THR A 118 29.47 11.34 -0.28
C THR A 118 28.43 10.80 0.68
N PRO A 119 28.02 9.51 0.58
CA PRO A 119 27.17 8.88 1.58
C PRO A 119 27.89 8.93 2.94
N SER A 120 27.19 9.40 3.97
CA SER A 120 27.69 9.57 5.34
C SER A 120 27.20 8.48 6.28
#